data_AF-A0A5J5B0X4-F1
#
_entry.id   AF-A0A5J5B0X4-F1
#
_cell.length_a   1.000
_cell.length_b   1.000
_cell.length_c   1.000
_cell.angle_alpha   90.00
_cell.angle_beta   90.00
_cell.angle_gamma   90.00
#
_symmetry.space_group_name_H-M   'P 1'
#
loop_
_entity.id
_entity.type
_entity.pdbx_description
1 polymer ?
#
loop_
_entity_poly.entity_id
_entity_poly.type
_entity_poly.pdbx_seq_one_letter_code
_entity_poly.pdbx_strand_id
1 'polypeptide(L)'
;MRVIQETRQKFGRFFYRFSEGESAVDVFDRVSSFLESLWRDIDMNKLHHDPSDDLNLIIVSHGLALRVFLMKWCKWTVEQFEYLNNLGNYELRVMQLGHGGEYSLAIHHTEEELQEWRLSPDMIADQKWRAHATKGDWNEHCPWYLDAFFDHLAESDDNVEGDSDD
;
A
#
# COMPACT_ATOMS: atom_id res chain seq x y z
N MET A 1 -30.36 7.38 -7.93
CA MET A 1 -29.25 7.10 -7.00
C MET A 1 -29.21 5.65 -6.51
N ARG A 2 -30.30 5.05 -6.01
CA ARG A 2 -30.31 3.66 -5.51
C ARG A 2 -29.78 2.61 -6.51
N VAL A 3 -30.26 2.62 -7.75
CA VAL A 3 -29.82 1.67 -8.79
C VAL A 3 -28.30 1.77 -9.06
N ILE A 4 -27.76 2.99 -9.13
CA ILE A 4 -26.32 3.22 -9.33
C ILE A 4 -25.51 2.68 -8.15
N GLN A 5 -26.02 2.84 -6.92
CA GLN A 5 -25.35 2.36 -5.71
C GLN A 5 -25.38 0.83 -5.60
N GLU A 6 -26.48 0.19 -6.01
CA GLU A 6 -26.60 -1.27 -6.09
C GLU A 6 -25.68 -1.86 -7.16
N THR A 7 -25.60 -1.26 -8.34
CA THR A 7 -24.65 -1.68 -9.39
C THR A 7 -23.21 -1.51 -8.90
N ARG A 8 -22.90 -0.38 -8.24
CA ARG A 8 -21.58 -0.14 -7.66
C ARG A 8 -21.19 -1.18 -6.61
N GLN A 9 -22.13 -1.61 -5.77
CA GLN A 9 -21.87 -2.68 -4.80
C GLN A 9 -21.60 -4.03 -5.47
N LYS A 10 -22.26 -4.34 -6.60
CA LYS A 10 -22.04 -5.58 -7.35
C LYS A 10 -20.68 -5.63 -8.06
N PHE A 11 -20.22 -4.50 -8.60
CA PHE A 11 -18.95 -4.42 -9.34
C PHE A 11 -17.73 -4.13 -8.46
N GLY A 12 -17.94 -3.64 -7.22
CA GLY A 12 -16.87 -3.14 -6.36
C GLY A 12 -16.63 -1.64 -6.58
N ARG A 13 -16.36 -0.91 -5.50
CA ARG A 13 -16.16 0.55 -5.53
C ARG A 13 -14.89 0.94 -6.26
N PHE A 14 -13.91 0.05 -6.34
CA PHE A 14 -12.62 0.31 -6.97
C PHE A 14 -12.76 0.36 -8.50
N PHE A 15 -13.40 -0.67 -9.08
CA PHE A 15 -13.55 -0.82 -10.52
C PHE A 15 -14.77 -0.11 -11.11
N TYR A 16 -15.79 0.17 -10.29
CA TYR A 16 -17.00 0.81 -10.80
C TYR A 16 -16.72 2.22 -11.32
N ARG A 17 -17.00 2.43 -12.61
CA ARG A 17 -16.91 3.71 -13.30
C ARG A 17 -18.31 4.31 -13.48
N PHE A 18 -18.49 5.56 -13.06
CA PHE A 18 -19.72 6.30 -13.36
C PHE A 18 -19.79 6.67 -14.85
N SER A 19 -21.00 6.78 -15.41
CA SER A 19 -21.20 7.33 -16.77
C SER A 19 -20.61 8.74 -16.82
N GLU A 20 -19.74 9.01 -17.80
CA GLU A 20 -18.97 10.26 -17.94
C GLU A 20 -18.08 10.61 -16.73
N GLY A 21 -17.86 9.67 -15.82
CA GLY A 21 -17.06 9.86 -14.60
C GLY A 21 -15.82 8.99 -14.57
N GLU A 22 -15.21 8.96 -13.40
CA GLU A 22 -14.00 8.19 -13.10
C GLU A 22 -14.30 7.06 -12.11
N SER A 23 -13.46 6.03 -12.18
CA SER A 23 -13.35 4.95 -11.20
C SER A 23 -12.17 5.20 -10.26
N ALA A 24 -12.05 4.41 -9.19
CA ALA A 24 -10.87 4.50 -8.32
C ALA A 24 -9.59 4.02 -9.03
N VAL A 25 -9.71 3.15 -10.04
CA VAL A 25 -8.59 2.75 -10.91
C VAL A 25 -8.00 3.94 -11.65
N ASP A 26 -8.85 4.78 -12.25
CA ASP A 26 -8.39 6.00 -12.94
C ASP A 26 -7.64 6.95 -11.99
N VAL A 27 -8.08 7.00 -10.73
CA VAL A 27 -7.39 7.77 -9.66
C VAL A 27 -6.07 7.10 -9.26
N PHE A 28 -6.02 5.76 -9.21
CA PHE A 28 -4.83 4.99 -8.86
C PHE A 28 -3.69 5.21 -9.84
N ASP A 29 -3.99 5.30 -11.14
CA ASP A 29 -2.99 5.59 -12.17
C ASP A 29 -2.36 6.97 -11.94
N ARG A 30 -3.19 8.00 -11.68
CA ARG A 30 -2.69 9.35 -11.42
C ARG A 30 -1.90 9.46 -10.12
N VAL A 31 -2.35 8.78 -9.07
CA VAL A 31 -1.62 8.71 -7.80
C VAL A 31 -0.28 8.00 -7.99
N SER A 32 -0.21 6.97 -8.83
CA SER A 32 1.04 6.28 -9.15
C SER A 32 2.03 7.22 -9.83
N SER A 33 1.61 7.97 -10.85
CA SER A 33 2.47 8.96 -11.51
C SER A 33 2.90 10.11 -10.59
N PHE A 34 2.02 10.53 -9.67
CA PHE A 34 2.35 11.51 -8.64
C PHE A 34 3.47 10.99 -7.73
N LEU A 35 3.35 9.75 -7.25
CA LEU A 35 4.36 9.13 -6.37
C LEU A 35 5.70 8.98 -7.08
N GLU A 36 5.73 8.53 -8.33
CA GLU A 36 6.97 8.44 -9.11
C GLU A 36 7.68 9.79 -9.21
N SER A 37 6.92 10.86 -9.47
CA SER A 37 7.47 12.22 -9.53
C SER A 37 7.97 12.68 -8.16
N LEU A 38 7.21 12.41 -7.09
CA LEU A 38 7.56 12.76 -5.73
C LEU A 38 8.85 12.05 -5.29
N TRP A 39 8.97 10.75 -5.52
CA TRP A 39 10.16 9.98 -5.20
C TRP A 39 11.40 10.52 -5.91
N ARG A 40 11.27 10.87 -7.21
CA ARG A 40 12.36 11.47 -7.96
C ARG A 40 12.77 12.83 -7.40
N ASP A 41 11.82 13.66 -7.00
CA ASP A 41 12.13 14.99 -6.46
C ASP A 41 12.75 14.91 -5.05
N ILE A 42 12.38 13.90 -4.24
CA ILE A 42 13.04 13.57 -2.98
C ILE A 42 14.48 13.10 -3.25
N ASP A 43 14.68 12.14 -4.16
CA ASP A 43 16.00 11.57 -4.48
C ASP A 43 16.97 12.62 -5.06
N MET A 44 16.44 13.54 -5.88
CA MET A 44 17.20 14.68 -6.41
C MET A 44 17.43 15.81 -5.38
N ASN A 45 17.01 15.62 -4.12
CA ASN A 45 17.11 16.60 -3.05
C ASN A 45 16.50 17.97 -3.39
N LYS A 46 15.46 18.02 -4.22
CA LYS A 46 14.84 19.28 -4.69
C LYS A 46 13.93 19.93 -3.65
N LEU A 47 13.45 19.14 -2.69
CA LEU A 47 12.46 19.55 -1.69
C LEU A 47 13.10 20.03 -0.39
N HIS A 48 14.39 19.76 -0.17
CA HIS A 48 15.11 20.27 0.98
C HIS A 48 15.53 21.73 0.74
N HIS A 49 15.06 22.62 1.62
CA HIS A 49 15.55 24.00 1.66
C HIS A 49 16.90 24.09 2.36
N ASP A 50 17.09 23.30 3.42
CA ASP A 50 18.34 23.14 4.17
C ASP A 50 18.67 21.64 4.28
N PRO A 51 19.89 21.18 3.97
CA PRO A 51 20.30 19.79 4.15
C PRO A 51 20.26 19.29 5.61
N SER A 52 20.20 20.19 6.59
CA SER A 52 20.15 19.86 8.01
C SER A 52 18.72 19.67 8.55
N ASP A 53 17.70 20.04 7.78
CA ASP A 53 16.30 19.92 8.18
C ASP A 53 15.67 18.60 7.70
N ASP A 54 14.84 18.01 8.57
CA ASP A 54 14.01 16.86 8.23
C ASP A 54 12.90 17.26 7.23
N LEU A 55 12.79 16.53 6.13
CA LEU A 55 11.73 16.73 5.15
C LEU A 55 10.42 16.12 5.65
N ASN A 56 9.43 16.97 5.88
CA ASN A 56 8.06 16.57 6.19
C ASN A 56 7.11 16.99 5.07
N LEU A 57 6.27 16.08 4.62
CA LEU A 57 5.33 16.33 3.52
C LEU A 57 3.89 16.37 4.05
N ILE A 58 3.15 17.39 3.64
CA ILE A 58 1.72 17.52 3.94
C ILE A 58 0.94 17.39 2.63
N ILE A 59 0.09 16.36 2.55
CA ILE A 59 -0.75 16.09 1.39
C ILE A 59 -2.21 16.39 1.73
N VAL A 60 -2.76 17.43 1.10
CA VAL A 60 -4.17 17.83 1.27
C VAL A 60 -4.96 17.40 0.04
N SER A 61 -5.95 16.52 0.21
CA SER A 61 -6.74 15.98 -0.90
C SER A 61 -8.13 15.50 -0.44
N HIS A 62 -8.82 14.74 -1.30
CA HIS A 62 -10.15 14.21 -1.07
C HIS A 62 -10.10 12.78 -0.52
N GLY A 63 -11.17 12.34 0.17
CA GLY A 63 -11.21 11.03 0.83
C GLY A 63 -10.93 9.83 -0.08
N LEU A 64 -11.43 9.83 -1.32
CA LEU A 64 -11.12 8.75 -2.28
C LEU A 64 -9.65 8.77 -2.69
N ALA A 65 -9.11 9.94 -3.02
CA ALA A 65 -7.73 10.09 -3.45
C ALA A 65 -6.74 9.69 -2.34
N LEU A 66 -7.00 10.08 -1.09
CA LEU A 66 -6.15 9.71 0.06
C LEU A 66 -6.19 8.22 0.36
N ARG A 67 -7.33 7.55 0.19
CA ARG A 67 -7.39 6.08 0.31
C ARG A 67 -6.59 5.38 -0.78
N VAL A 68 -6.71 5.87 -2.01
CA VAL A 68 -5.93 5.34 -3.15
C VAL A 68 -4.44 5.60 -2.94
N PHE A 69 -4.08 6.75 -2.39
CA PHE A 69 -2.71 7.05 -1.96
C PHE A 69 -2.20 6.02 -0.94
N LEU A 70 -2.95 5.77 0.14
CA LEU A 70 -2.57 4.78 1.16
C LEU A 70 -2.48 3.36 0.57
N MET A 71 -3.45 2.98 -0.28
CA MET A 71 -3.42 1.70 -0.98
C MET A 71 -2.15 1.55 -1.82
N LYS A 72 -1.79 2.57 -2.61
CA LYS A 72 -0.61 2.54 -3.46
C LYS A 72 0.69 2.53 -2.63
N TRP A 73 0.74 3.34 -1.57
CA TRP A 73 1.93 3.44 -0.72
C TRP A 73 2.19 2.16 0.07
N CYS A 74 1.16 1.65 0.75
CA CYS A 74 1.28 0.46 1.58
C CYS A 74 1.12 -0.86 0.80
N LYS A 75 0.96 -0.77 -0.54
CA LYS A 75 0.79 -1.92 -1.45
C LYS A 75 -0.41 -2.80 -1.07
N TRP A 76 -1.51 -2.19 -0.64
CA TRP A 76 -2.71 -2.91 -0.24
C TRP A 76 -3.48 -3.46 -1.45
N THR A 77 -4.15 -4.58 -1.24
CA THR A 77 -4.96 -5.23 -2.28
C THR A 77 -6.25 -4.44 -2.55
N VAL A 78 -6.90 -4.73 -3.67
CA VAL A 78 -8.21 -4.14 -3.99
C VAL A 78 -9.25 -4.51 -2.91
N GLU A 79 -9.23 -5.75 -2.44
CA GLU A 79 -10.14 -6.20 -1.38
C GLU A 79 -9.94 -5.40 -0.09
N GLN A 80 -8.70 -5.24 0.36
CA GLN A 80 -8.37 -4.38 1.51
C GLN A 80 -8.86 -2.94 1.30
N PHE A 81 -8.65 -2.39 0.10
CA PHE A 81 -9.12 -1.05 -0.23
C PHE A 81 -10.65 -0.91 -0.14
N GLU A 82 -11.44 -1.90 -0.58
CA GLU A 82 -12.91 -1.82 -0.61
C GLU A 82 -13.51 -1.56 0.79
N TYR A 83 -12.91 -2.16 1.82
CA TYR A 83 -13.36 -2.08 3.21
C TYR A 83 -13.02 -0.76 3.91
N LEU A 84 -11.97 -0.06 3.46
CA LEU A 84 -11.52 1.17 4.10
C LEU A 84 -12.64 2.22 4.22
N ASN A 85 -12.62 2.96 5.31
CA ASN A 85 -13.44 4.16 5.46
C ASN A 85 -12.79 5.36 4.76
N ASN A 86 -13.63 6.30 4.31
CA ASN A 86 -13.11 7.60 3.89
C ASN A 86 -12.66 8.36 5.14
N LEU A 87 -11.62 9.18 4.97
CA LEU A 87 -11.25 10.17 5.96
C LEU A 87 -12.43 11.13 6.19
N GLY A 88 -12.69 11.45 7.44
CA GLY A 88 -13.62 12.50 7.87
C GLY A 88 -13.14 13.89 7.45
N ASN A 89 -14.03 14.87 7.58
CA ASN A 89 -13.67 16.26 7.31
C ASN A 89 -12.60 16.72 8.31
N TYR A 90 -11.49 17.25 7.79
CA TYR A 90 -10.32 17.71 8.56
C TYR A 90 -9.59 16.59 9.33
N GLU A 91 -9.87 15.32 9.03
CA GLU A 91 -9.15 14.20 9.62
C GLU A 91 -7.69 14.17 9.13
N LEU A 92 -6.76 13.96 10.05
CA LEU A 92 -5.34 13.83 9.79
C LEU A 92 -4.94 12.36 9.97
N ARG A 93 -4.18 11.82 9.01
CA ARG A 93 -3.47 10.56 9.16
C ARG A 93 -1.99 10.80 8.90
N VAL A 94 -1.18 10.32 9.82
CA VAL A 94 0.28 10.52 9.86
C VAL A 94 0.96 9.20 9.56
N MET A 95 1.81 9.21 8.55
CA MET A 95 2.72 8.13 8.24
C MET A 95 4.12 8.55 8.65
N GLN A 96 4.79 7.75 9.48
CA GLN A 96 6.13 8.04 9.98
C GLN A 96 7.11 6.97 9.51
N LEU A 97 8.33 7.40 9.19
CA LEU A 97 9.42 6.49 8.86
C LEU A 97 9.79 5.66 10.09
N GLY A 98 9.59 4.35 10.02
CA GLY A 98 10.02 3.36 11.00
C GLY A 98 11.51 3.06 10.91
N HIS A 99 12.02 2.26 11.85
CA HIS A 99 13.46 2.01 11.99
C HIS A 99 14.07 1.28 10.79
N GLY A 100 13.26 0.45 10.12
CA GLY A 100 13.64 -0.31 8.93
C GLY A 100 13.60 0.47 7.63
N GLY A 101 13.23 1.75 7.66
CA GLY A 101 13.18 2.62 6.47
C GLY A 101 11.84 2.65 5.75
N GLU A 102 10.76 2.16 6.36
CA GLU A 102 9.42 2.24 5.78
C GLU A 102 8.48 3.12 6.57
N TYR A 103 7.56 3.74 5.85
CA TYR A 103 6.51 4.49 6.49
C TYR A 103 5.41 3.60 7.05
N SER A 104 4.96 3.90 8.27
CA SER A 104 3.89 3.21 8.97
C SER A 104 2.89 4.19 9.58
N LEU A 105 1.62 3.80 9.57
CA LEU A 105 0.54 4.45 10.33
C LEU A 105 0.60 4.07 11.83
N ALA A 106 1.12 2.90 12.19
CA ALA A 106 1.06 2.39 13.57
C ALA A 106 2.01 3.10 14.55
N ILE A 107 2.83 4.06 14.08
CA ILE A 107 3.73 4.84 14.94
C ILE A 107 2.99 6.00 15.63
N HIS A 108 2.08 6.66 14.91
CA HIS A 108 1.33 7.82 15.44
C HIS A 108 -0.13 7.53 15.73
N HIS A 109 -0.64 6.36 15.35
CA HIS A 109 -2.03 5.98 15.52
C HIS A 109 -2.16 4.69 16.33
N THR A 110 -3.16 4.66 17.19
CA THR A 110 -3.53 3.51 18.01
C THR A 110 -4.16 2.41 17.16
N GLU A 111 -4.13 1.17 17.64
CA GLU A 111 -4.76 0.05 16.94
C GLU A 111 -6.27 0.24 16.82
N GLU A 112 -6.91 0.84 17.83
CA GLU A 112 -8.33 1.18 17.83
C GLU A 112 -8.68 2.14 16.69
N GLU A 113 -7.86 3.17 16.45
CA GLU A 113 -8.05 4.10 15.32
C GLU A 113 -7.90 3.38 13.97
N LEU A 114 -6.91 2.51 13.83
CA LEU A 114 -6.72 1.71 12.61
C LEU A 114 -7.93 0.80 12.34
N GLN A 115 -8.50 0.20 13.38
CA GLN A 115 -9.71 -0.61 13.28
C GLN A 115 -10.95 0.23 12.93
N GLU A 116 -11.09 1.43 13.50
CA GLU A 116 -12.17 2.36 13.16
C GLU A 116 -12.13 2.77 11.68
N TRP A 117 -10.93 2.88 11.10
CA TRP A 117 -10.72 3.12 9.68
C TRP A 117 -10.94 1.91 8.79
N ARG A 118 -11.29 0.75 9.39
CA ARG A 118 -11.52 -0.55 8.75
C ARG A 118 -10.29 -1.12 8.05
N LEU A 119 -9.11 -0.95 8.65
CA LEU A 119 -7.97 -1.78 8.28
C LEU A 119 -8.24 -3.22 8.73
N SER A 120 -7.95 -4.19 7.86
CA SER A 120 -8.05 -5.60 8.22
C SER A 120 -6.95 -5.98 9.23
N PRO A 121 -7.09 -7.10 9.97
CA PRO A 121 -6.05 -7.58 10.88
C PRO A 121 -4.68 -7.69 10.20
N ASP A 122 -4.63 -8.18 8.95
CA ASP A 122 -3.38 -8.30 8.19
C ASP A 122 -2.76 -6.94 7.86
N MET A 123 -3.59 -5.94 7.53
CA MET A 123 -3.10 -4.58 7.30
C MET A 123 -2.52 -3.98 8.58
N ILE A 124 -3.19 -4.18 9.72
CA ILE A 124 -2.71 -3.69 11.01
C ILE A 124 -1.39 -4.38 11.39
N ALA A 125 -1.29 -5.69 11.18
CA ALA A 125 -0.06 -6.45 11.41
C ALA A 125 1.09 -5.94 10.52
N ASP A 126 0.84 -5.70 9.23
CA ASP A 126 1.81 -5.10 8.31
C ASP A 126 2.25 -3.70 8.79
N GLN A 127 1.32 -2.84 9.21
CA GLN A 127 1.67 -1.51 9.73
C GLN A 127 2.52 -1.59 11.01
N LYS A 128 2.16 -2.46 11.96
CA LYS A 128 2.96 -2.69 13.17
C LYS A 128 4.35 -3.23 12.83
N TRP A 129 4.45 -4.14 11.87
CA TRP A 129 5.73 -4.65 11.39
C TRP A 129 6.57 -3.54 10.76
N ARG A 130 6.01 -2.73 9.85
CA ARG A 130 6.70 -1.56 9.25
C ARG A 130 7.20 -0.55 10.29
N ALA A 131 6.50 -0.41 11.42
CA ALA A 131 6.90 0.50 12.49
C ALA A 131 8.17 0.06 13.22
N HIS A 132 8.36 -1.25 13.41
CA HIS A 132 9.38 -1.81 14.30
C HIS A 132 10.45 -2.67 13.61
N ALA A 133 10.21 -3.08 12.36
CA ALA A 133 11.15 -3.90 11.60
C ALA A 133 12.51 -3.20 11.48
N THR A 134 13.58 -3.99 11.55
CA THR A 134 14.94 -3.52 11.36
C THR A 134 15.36 -3.67 9.90
N LYS A 135 16.39 -2.92 9.51
CA LYS A 135 16.90 -2.93 8.14
C LYS A 135 17.52 -4.30 7.83
N GLY A 136 16.78 -5.17 7.14
CA GLY A 136 17.20 -6.52 6.78
C GLY A 136 16.11 -7.58 6.93
N ASP A 137 15.11 -7.33 7.77
CA ASP A 137 13.99 -8.25 8.05
C ASP A 137 13.04 -8.46 6.84
N TRP A 138 13.29 -7.71 5.76
CA TRP A 138 12.54 -7.73 4.50
C TRP A 138 12.48 -9.09 3.82
N ASN A 139 13.56 -9.87 3.90
CA ASN A 139 13.66 -11.13 3.18
C ASN A 139 12.84 -12.25 3.84
N GLU A 140 12.48 -12.12 5.12
CA GLU A 140 11.86 -13.24 5.85
C GLU A 140 10.33 -13.17 5.92
N HIS A 141 9.71 -12.00 5.70
CA HIS A 141 8.30 -11.77 6.05
C HIS A 141 7.47 -11.03 5.00
N CYS A 142 7.98 -10.77 3.80
CA CYS A 142 7.20 -10.12 2.74
C CYS A 142 6.53 -11.18 1.84
N PRO A 143 5.19 -11.38 1.91
CA PRO A 143 4.49 -12.36 1.06
C PRO A 143 4.56 -12.03 -0.45
N TRP A 144 5.00 -10.82 -0.78
CA TRP A 144 5.13 -10.29 -2.13
C TRP A 144 6.56 -10.33 -2.65
N TYR A 145 7.51 -10.77 -1.83
CA TYR A 145 8.88 -11.00 -2.29
C TYR A 145 8.94 -12.33 -3.03
N LEU A 146 9.79 -12.35 -4.07
CA LEU A 146 9.90 -13.34 -5.14
C LEU A 146 9.79 -14.83 -4.74
N ASP A 147 10.11 -15.20 -3.50
CA ASP A 147 10.16 -16.59 -3.06
C ASP A 147 8.80 -17.30 -3.22
N ALA A 148 7.68 -16.67 -2.84
CA ALA A 148 6.36 -17.29 -3.00
C ALA A 148 5.95 -17.53 -4.48
N PHE A 149 6.55 -16.81 -5.43
CA PHE A 149 6.25 -16.98 -6.86
C PHE A 149 7.05 -18.12 -7.50
N PHE A 150 8.26 -18.38 -7.00
CA PHE A 150 9.18 -19.39 -7.54
C PHE A 150 9.21 -20.70 -6.73
N ASP A 151 8.58 -20.78 -5.55
CA ASP A 151 8.51 -22.02 -4.76
C ASP A 151 7.98 -23.22 -5.55
N HIS A 152 7.03 -23.01 -6.47
CA HIS A 152 6.51 -24.07 -7.34
C HIS A 152 7.47 -24.52 -8.46
N LEU A 153 8.54 -23.77 -8.72
CA LEU A 153 9.55 -24.08 -9.73
C LEU A 153 10.78 -24.77 -9.12
N ALA A 154 10.95 -24.71 -7.80
CA ALA A 154 12.04 -25.38 -7.11
C ALA A 154 11.83 -26.91 -7.03
N GLU A 155 10.58 -27.39 -7.14
CA GLU A 155 10.26 -28.82 -7.04
C GLU A 155 10.48 -29.62 -8.35
N SER A 156 10.90 -28.99 -9.46
CA SER A 156 10.96 -29.67 -10.76
C SER A 156 12.34 -30.24 -11.17
N ASP A 157 13.41 -30.01 -10.42
CA ASP A 157 14.78 -30.34 -10.86
C ASP A 157 15.41 -31.61 -10.24
N ASP A 158 14.72 -32.32 -9.33
CA ASP A 158 15.30 -33.46 -8.59
C ASP A 158 15.04 -34.87 -9.17
N ASN A 159 14.55 -35.01 -10.41
CA ASN A 159 14.34 -36.31 -11.05
C ASN A 159 15.30 -36.59 -12.22
N VAL A 160 16.61 -36.50 -11.99
CA VAL A 160 17.61 -37.17 -12.84
C VAL A 160 18.28 -38.27 -12.02
N GLU A 161 17.57 -39.39 -11.84
CA GLU A 161 18.18 -40.63 -11.38
C GLU A 161 19.16 -41.12 -12.45
N GLY A 162 20.41 -41.32 -12.03
CA GLY A 162 21.50 -41.76 -12.87
C GLY A 162 21.30 -43.18 -13.38
N ASP A 163 21.33 -43.33 -14.70
CA ASP A 163 21.47 -44.63 -15.35
C ASP A 163 22.92 -45.09 -15.15
N SER A 164 23.10 -46.12 -14.33
CA SER A 164 24.36 -46.84 -14.18
C SER A 164 24.41 -47.96 -15.22
N ASP A 165 25.18 -47.77 -16.30
CA ASP A 165 25.51 -48.84 -17.24
C ASP A 165 26.91 -49.41 -16.93
N ASP A 166 26.95 -50.75 -16.93
CA ASP A 166 28.09 -51.67 -16.77
C ASP A 166 29.30 -51.39 -17.71
#